data_AF-A0A1X7TQP8-F1
#
_entry.id   AF-A0A1X7TQP8-F1
#
_cell.length_a   1.000
_cell.length_b   1.000
_cell.length_c   1.000
_cell.angle_alpha   90.00
_cell.angle_beta   90.00
_cell.angle_gamma   90.00
#
_symmetry.space_group_name_H-M   'P 1'
#
loop_
_entity.id
_entity.type
_entity.pdbx_description
1 polymer ?
#
loop_
_entity_poly.entity_id
_entity_poly.type
_entity_poly.pdbx_seq_one_letter_code
_entity_poly.pdbx_strand_id
1 'polypeptide(L)'
;MSSKFSQLVDSAQEFLPLLPWGVEFEKDKFLRSDFTSLDVVSFASSGIPAGINIPNYDEIRQNEGFKNVSLGNVLSAASQDKRVTFLTTEDQGVFTDLRDKVINPLTGDKIRSWYNPGETWDTQFSTIASTYEECRAECVSIYLSTDRNILRIFGYEGAEAEDIMYVNWLSMLRAGLIALEFYTPETKKWRQAHMQACYVILRVLMDSDTPVFNIESVTGSDGKPDLLIRFDRNKLETIAKPVIGEFLNKLQIYKSTADISSGQLLYNKY
;
A
#
# COMPACT_ATOMS: atom_id res chain seq x y z
N MET A 1 6.75 20.66 -9.06
CA MET A 1 6.35 19.26 -8.78
C MET A 1 5.81 18.55 -10.01
N SER A 2 4.64 18.93 -10.57
CA SER A 2 3.95 18.25 -11.69
C SER A 2 4.82 17.49 -12.73
N SER A 3 5.82 18.13 -13.35
CA SER A 3 6.71 17.47 -14.34
C SER A 3 7.40 16.19 -13.84
N LYS A 4 7.86 16.15 -12.57
CA LYS A 4 8.46 14.93 -11.97
C LYS A 4 7.44 13.81 -11.81
N PHE A 5 6.19 14.16 -11.48
CA PHE A 5 5.09 13.20 -11.38
C PHE A 5 4.61 12.70 -12.76
N SER A 6 4.65 13.54 -13.81
CA SER A 6 4.44 13.03 -15.18
C SER A 6 5.52 12.02 -15.53
N GLN A 7 6.81 12.34 -15.35
CA GLN A 7 7.89 11.41 -15.64
C GLN A 7 7.77 10.09 -14.86
N LEU A 8 7.33 10.12 -13.59
CA LEU A 8 7.05 8.92 -12.80
C LEU A 8 5.87 8.09 -13.37
N VAL A 9 4.81 8.76 -13.86
CA VAL A 9 3.68 8.11 -14.54
C VAL A 9 4.07 7.53 -15.89
N ASP A 10 4.88 8.26 -16.65
CA ASP A 10 5.32 7.90 -17.99
C ASP A 10 6.30 6.70 -17.95
N SER A 11 7.10 6.58 -16.87
CA SER A 11 7.91 5.39 -16.56
C SER A 11 7.20 4.34 -15.69
N ALA A 12 5.92 4.50 -15.33
CA ALA A 12 5.26 3.62 -14.34
C ALA A 12 5.22 2.14 -14.77
N GLN A 13 5.14 1.86 -16.07
CA GLN A 13 5.19 0.48 -16.60
C GLN A 13 6.57 -0.19 -16.46
N GLU A 14 7.63 0.58 -16.18
CA GLU A 14 8.97 0.06 -15.84
C GLU A 14 9.06 -0.30 -14.34
N PHE A 15 8.27 0.37 -13.48
CA PHE A 15 8.31 0.20 -12.03
C PHE A 15 7.29 -0.80 -11.48
N LEU A 16 6.12 -0.97 -12.12
CA LEU A 16 5.14 -1.98 -11.71
C LEU A 16 5.72 -3.42 -11.69
N PRO A 17 6.54 -3.87 -12.66
CA PRO A 17 7.18 -5.19 -12.61
C PRO A 17 8.24 -5.37 -11.51
N LEU A 18 8.57 -4.32 -10.74
CA LEU A 18 9.46 -4.41 -9.59
C LEU A 18 8.71 -4.79 -8.30
N LEU A 19 7.37 -4.74 -8.31
CA LEU A 19 6.54 -5.08 -7.14
C LEU A 19 6.58 -6.59 -6.86
N PRO A 20 6.41 -7.01 -5.59
CA PRO A 20 6.74 -8.38 -5.16
C PRO A 20 5.67 -9.44 -5.51
N TRP A 21 4.73 -9.12 -6.40
CA TRP A 21 3.67 -10.01 -6.88
C TRP A 21 3.83 -10.32 -8.38
N GLY A 22 3.32 -11.46 -8.82
CA GLY A 22 3.34 -11.82 -10.25
C GLY A 22 2.41 -10.94 -11.09
N VAL A 23 2.66 -10.88 -12.40
CA VAL A 23 1.90 -10.04 -13.34
C VAL A 23 0.41 -10.41 -13.38
N GLU A 24 0.07 -11.66 -13.05
CA GLU A 24 -1.29 -12.18 -12.89
C GLU A 24 -2.04 -11.65 -11.65
N PHE A 25 -1.37 -10.87 -10.78
CA PHE A 25 -1.98 -10.11 -9.67
C PHE A 25 -1.96 -8.60 -9.91
N GLU A 26 -1.51 -8.15 -11.08
CA GLU A 26 -1.56 -6.75 -11.55
C GLU A 26 -2.74 -6.56 -12.53
N LYS A 27 -3.06 -5.31 -12.90
CA LYS A 27 -4.11 -5.03 -13.90
C LYS A 27 -3.67 -5.36 -15.32
N ASP A 28 -4.48 -6.12 -16.06
CA ASP A 28 -4.34 -6.46 -17.49
C ASP A 28 -3.88 -5.30 -18.38
N LYS A 29 -4.39 -4.09 -18.08
CA LYS A 29 -4.06 -2.85 -18.77
C LYS A 29 -3.67 -1.78 -17.76
N PHE A 30 -2.43 -1.31 -17.86
CA PHE A 30 -2.05 -0.05 -17.23
C PHE A 30 -2.81 1.12 -17.87
N LEU A 31 -3.54 1.85 -17.05
CA LEU A 31 -4.28 3.05 -17.46
C LEU A 31 -3.54 4.26 -16.90
N ARG A 32 -2.97 5.07 -17.81
CA ARG A 32 -2.12 6.21 -17.46
C ARG A 32 -2.88 7.19 -16.57
N SER A 33 -2.50 7.26 -15.30
CA SER A 33 -3.08 8.20 -14.34
C SER A 33 -2.66 9.64 -14.67
N ASP A 34 -3.63 10.53 -14.89
CA ASP A 34 -3.40 11.98 -14.88
C ASP A 34 -3.00 12.45 -13.48
N PHE A 35 -1.72 12.33 -13.14
CA PHE A 35 -1.19 12.72 -11.84
C PHE A 35 -1.12 14.24 -11.75
N THR A 36 -2.11 14.84 -11.10
CA THR A 36 -2.20 16.29 -10.91
C THR A 36 -1.96 16.65 -9.45
N SER A 37 -1.06 17.60 -9.21
CA SER A 37 -0.87 18.24 -7.90
C SER A 37 -1.76 19.48 -7.84
N LEU A 38 -2.64 19.60 -6.84
CA LEU A 38 -3.53 20.76 -6.70
C LEU A 38 -3.57 21.27 -5.25
N ASP A 39 -3.57 22.60 -5.11
CA ASP A 39 -3.92 23.28 -3.86
C ASP A 39 -5.45 23.46 -3.82
N VAL A 40 -6.12 23.00 -2.77
CA VAL A 40 -7.59 23.00 -2.74
C VAL A 40 -8.13 24.27 -2.07
N VAL A 41 -8.99 24.99 -2.79
CA VAL A 41 -9.56 26.27 -2.36
C VAL A 41 -10.77 26.08 -1.43
N SER A 42 -11.47 24.95 -1.53
CA SER A 42 -12.56 24.57 -0.62
C SER A 42 -12.77 23.05 -0.67
N PHE A 43 -12.92 22.39 0.48
CA PHE A 43 -13.29 20.99 0.51
C PHE A 43 -14.30 20.62 1.59
N ALA A 44 -15.43 20.04 1.17
CA ALA A 44 -16.54 19.67 2.03
C ALA A 44 -16.42 18.18 2.46
N SER A 45 -15.70 17.96 3.56
CA SER A 45 -15.42 16.63 4.14
C SER A 45 -15.44 16.69 5.67
N SER A 46 -15.51 15.54 6.33
CA SER A 46 -15.30 15.37 7.78
C SER A 46 -13.82 15.33 8.19
N GLY A 47 -12.89 15.19 7.25
CA GLY A 47 -11.44 15.07 7.51
C GLY A 47 -10.59 15.20 6.24
N ILE A 48 -9.27 15.37 6.41
CA ILE A 48 -8.37 15.88 5.36
C ILE A 48 -7.12 14.98 5.10
N PRO A 49 -7.19 13.92 4.26
CA PRO A 49 -6.04 13.20 3.67
C PRO A 49 -5.24 13.97 2.58
N ALA A 50 -3.91 13.79 2.56
CA ALA A 50 -2.94 14.48 1.68
C ALA A 50 -2.87 14.00 0.21
N GLY A 51 -3.79 13.12 -0.19
CA GLY A 51 -3.88 12.59 -1.54
C GLY A 51 -4.98 11.54 -1.65
N ILE A 52 -5.38 11.23 -2.88
CA ILE A 52 -6.40 10.22 -3.18
C ILE A 52 -6.16 9.60 -4.56
N ASN A 53 -6.53 8.33 -4.70
CA ASN A 53 -6.62 7.63 -5.97
C ASN A 53 -8.10 7.34 -6.24
N ILE A 54 -8.66 7.97 -7.28
CA ILE A 54 -10.11 7.97 -7.56
C ILE A 54 -10.40 7.74 -9.05
N PRO A 55 -11.59 7.24 -9.43
CA PRO A 55 -12.71 6.84 -8.56
C PRO A 55 -12.43 5.53 -7.81
N ASN A 56 -13.22 5.25 -6.76
CA ASN A 56 -13.18 3.97 -6.05
C ASN A 56 -14.01 2.87 -6.76
N TYR A 57 -14.44 3.10 -8.00
CA TYR A 57 -15.16 2.11 -8.81
C TYR A 57 -14.18 1.31 -9.63
N ASP A 58 -13.81 0.12 -9.13
CA ASP A 58 -12.80 -0.71 -9.78
C ASP A 58 -13.12 -1.01 -11.26
N GLU A 59 -14.41 -1.10 -11.64
CA GLU A 59 -14.89 -1.13 -13.03
C GLU A 59 -14.35 0.06 -13.86
N ILE A 60 -14.52 1.29 -13.38
CA ILE A 60 -13.99 2.49 -14.04
C ILE A 60 -12.44 2.48 -13.99
N ARG A 61 -11.85 2.05 -12.87
CA ARG A 61 -10.38 1.91 -12.72
C ARG A 61 -9.77 0.78 -13.55
N GLN A 62 -10.57 -0.07 -14.20
CA GLN A 62 -10.18 -1.17 -15.09
C GLN A 62 -10.49 -0.87 -16.56
N ASN A 63 -11.58 -0.14 -16.84
CA ASN A 63 -12.05 0.14 -18.20
C ASN A 63 -11.61 1.50 -18.75
N GLU A 64 -11.68 2.56 -17.93
CA GLU A 64 -11.41 3.95 -18.37
C GLU A 64 -10.12 4.52 -17.77
N GLY A 65 -9.95 4.40 -16.46
CA GLY A 65 -8.75 4.82 -15.75
C GLY A 65 -9.00 5.25 -14.31
N PHE A 66 -7.92 5.70 -13.67
CA PHE A 66 -7.95 6.28 -12.33
C PHE A 66 -6.96 7.45 -12.27
N LYS A 67 -7.28 8.47 -11.47
CA LYS A 67 -6.42 9.63 -11.25
C LYS A 67 -5.89 9.57 -9.82
N ASN A 68 -4.57 9.51 -9.70
CA ASN A 68 -3.88 9.85 -8.46
C ASN A 68 -3.81 11.38 -8.38
N VAL A 69 -4.32 11.94 -7.29
CA VAL A 69 -4.30 13.38 -7.06
C VAL A 69 -3.63 13.61 -5.72
N SER A 70 -2.41 14.16 -5.73
CA SER A 70 -1.81 14.68 -4.49
C SER A 70 -2.44 16.05 -4.24
N LEU A 71 -3.07 16.17 -3.07
CA LEU A 71 -3.78 17.37 -2.66
C LEU A 71 -3.24 17.83 -1.31
N GLY A 72 -2.98 19.12 -1.18
CA GLY A 72 -2.88 19.70 0.16
C GLY A 72 -4.15 19.46 0.99
N ASN A 73 -5.31 19.26 0.34
CA ASN A 73 -6.62 19.24 0.97
C ASN A 73 -7.84 18.65 0.16
N VAL A 74 -7.75 17.40 -0.37
CA VAL A 74 -8.80 16.28 -0.25
C VAL A 74 -9.91 16.02 -1.31
N LEU A 75 -10.41 14.75 -1.48
CA LEU A 75 -11.58 14.31 -2.32
C LEU A 75 -12.31 12.95 -1.96
N SER A 76 -13.53 12.73 -2.52
CA SER A 76 -14.38 11.48 -2.71
C SER A 76 -15.68 11.82 -3.53
N ALA A 77 -16.68 11.05 -4.03
CA ALA A 77 -17.14 9.62 -4.28
C ALA A 77 -18.15 9.66 -5.52
N ALA A 78 -19.15 8.81 -5.94
CA ALA A 78 -19.87 7.51 -5.72
C ALA A 78 -20.74 7.18 -7.04
N SER A 79 -21.53 6.12 -7.39
CA SER A 79 -21.75 4.61 -7.26
C SER A 79 -22.95 4.18 -8.22
N GLN A 80 -23.45 2.95 -8.57
CA GLN A 80 -23.13 1.48 -8.67
C GLN A 80 -24.30 0.69 -9.39
N ASP A 81 -24.10 -0.33 -10.30
CA ASP A 81 -25.07 -1.47 -10.57
C ASP A 81 -24.47 -2.75 -11.26
N LYS A 82 -25.27 -3.77 -11.71
CA LYS A 82 -24.89 -5.22 -11.73
C LYS A 82 -25.22 -6.09 -12.97
N ARG A 83 -24.18 -6.70 -13.57
CA ARG A 83 -24.07 -8.11 -14.07
C ARG A 83 -22.67 -8.31 -14.69
N VAL A 84 -22.24 -9.54 -14.97
CA VAL A 84 -21.17 -9.76 -15.99
C VAL A 84 -21.85 -9.71 -17.36
N THR A 85 -22.11 -8.49 -17.83
CA THR A 85 -22.68 -8.20 -19.15
C THR A 85 -21.61 -8.16 -20.24
N PHE A 86 -22.05 -8.15 -21.51
CA PHE A 86 -21.26 -7.91 -22.71
C PHE A 86 -20.28 -9.01 -23.18
N LEU A 87 -20.18 -10.16 -22.50
CA LEU A 87 -19.43 -11.33 -22.99
C LEU A 87 -20.30 -12.29 -23.80
N THR A 88 -19.72 -12.95 -24.81
CA THR A 88 -20.36 -14.07 -25.52
C THR A 88 -20.20 -15.39 -24.77
N THR A 89 -20.92 -16.43 -25.20
CA THR A 89 -20.77 -17.80 -24.65
C THR A 89 -19.36 -18.37 -24.89
N GLU A 90 -18.67 -17.96 -25.96
CA GLU A 90 -17.27 -18.35 -26.22
C GLU A 90 -16.31 -17.60 -25.27
N ASP A 91 -16.47 -16.28 -25.11
CA ASP A 91 -15.68 -15.49 -24.16
C ASP A 91 -15.87 -15.98 -22.71
N GLN A 92 -17.06 -16.47 -22.37
CA GLN A 92 -17.36 -17.04 -21.06
C GLN A 92 -16.52 -18.31 -20.78
N GLY A 93 -16.22 -19.09 -21.83
CA GLY A 93 -15.26 -20.20 -21.78
C GLY A 93 -13.84 -19.69 -21.58
N VAL A 94 -13.37 -18.76 -22.42
CA VAL A 94 -12.02 -18.18 -22.34
C VAL A 94 -11.74 -17.52 -20.98
N PHE A 95 -12.70 -16.78 -20.44
CA PHE A 95 -12.65 -16.17 -19.10
C PHE A 95 -12.61 -17.21 -17.96
N THR A 96 -13.05 -18.44 -18.21
CA THR A 96 -12.93 -19.55 -17.25
C THR A 96 -11.58 -20.26 -17.42
N ASP A 97 -11.16 -20.52 -18.66
CA ASP A 97 -9.87 -21.15 -18.99
C ASP A 97 -8.65 -20.29 -18.64
N LEU A 98 -8.77 -18.95 -18.59
CA LEU A 98 -7.69 -18.07 -18.12
C LEU A 98 -7.63 -18.02 -16.59
N ARG A 99 -8.78 -17.93 -15.91
CA ARG A 99 -8.90 -17.98 -14.45
C ARG A 99 -8.27 -19.26 -13.87
N ASP A 100 -8.51 -20.40 -14.53
CA ASP A 100 -8.00 -21.71 -14.12
C ASP A 100 -6.48 -21.90 -14.31
N LYS A 101 -5.79 -20.94 -14.93
CA LYS A 101 -4.31 -20.92 -15.08
C LYS A 101 -3.62 -20.07 -14.02
N VAL A 102 -4.35 -19.25 -13.25
CA VAL A 102 -3.78 -18.43 -12.18
C VAL A 102 -3.54 -19.31 -10.94
N ILE A 103 -2.30 -19.31 -10.45
CA ILE A 103 -1.87 -20.02 -9.25
C ILE A 103 -1.60 -18.99 -8.15
N ASN A 104 -2.01 -19.28 -6.92
CA ASN A 104 -1.66 -18.48 -5.75
C ASN A 104 -0.21 -18.79 -5.34
N PRO A 105 0.74 -17.85 -5.47
CA PRO A 105 2.16 -18.13 -5.19
C PRO A 105 2.49 -18.23 -3.69
N LEU A 106 1.53 -17.96 -2.78
CA LEU A 106 1.69 -18.25 -1.34
C LEU A 106 1.45 -19.72 -1.01
N THR A 107 0.66 -20.44 -1.83
CA THR A 107 0.19 -21.81 -1.52
C THR A 107 0.53 -22.83 -2.60
N GLY A 108 0.83 -22.40 -3.83
CA GLY A 108 0.99 -23.29 -5.00
C GLY A 108 -0.33 -23.85 -5.55
N ASP A 109 -1.46 -23.41 -5.00
CA ASP A 109 -2.81 -23.88 -5.34
C ASP A 109 -3.48 -23.01 -6.42
N LYS A 110 -4.47 -23.54 -7.13
CA LYS A 110 -5.40 -22.70 -7.92
C LYS A 110 -6.12 -21.70 -7.02
N ILE A 111 -6.53 -20.55 -7.57
CA ILE A 111 -7.39 -19.59 -6.86
C ILE A 111 -8.73 -20.25 -6.49
N ARG A 112 -9.14 -20.14 -5.21
CA ARG A 112 -10.36 -20.75 -4.67
C ARG A 112 -11.39 -19.75 -4.13
N SER A 113 -11.10 -18.46 -4.19
CA SER A 113 -11.92 -17.36 -3.69
C SER A 113 -11.76 -16.11 -4.56
N TRP A 114 -12.80 -15.28 -4.62
CA TRP A 114 -12.90 -14.06 -5.44
C TRP A 114 -14.11 -13.23 -4.97
N TYR A 115 -14.18 -11.96 -5.38
CA TYR A 115 -15.36 -11.12 -5.15
C TYR A 115 -16.55 -11.60 -6.00
N ASN A 116 -17.70 -11.79 -5.37
CA ASN A 116 -18.96 -12.09 -6.06
C ASN A 116 -19.62 -10.80 -6.58
N PRO A 117 -20.56 -10.86 -7.54
CA PRO A 117 -21.15 -9.66 -8.14
C PRO A 117 -21.86 -8.74 -7.12
N GLY A 118 -21.33 -7.52 -6.97
CA GLY A 118 -21.80 -6.53 -6.00
C GLY A 118 -21.01 -6.50 -4.68
N GLU A 119 -20.07 -7.42 -4.47
CA GLU A 119 -19.09 -7.35 -3.40
C GLU A 119 -17.93 -6.42 -3.83
N THR A 120 -17.55 -5.52 -2.93
CA THR A 120 -16.39 -4.62 -3.09
C THR A 120 -15.40 -4.83 -1.95
N TRP A 121 -14.18 -4.31 -2.14
CA TRP A 121 -13.14 -4.18 -1.10
C TRP A 121 -13.71 -3.78 0.26
N ASP A 122 -14.43 -2.66 0.33
CA ASP A 122 -14.99 -2.09 1.56
C ASP A 122 -16.05 -3.00 2.19
N THR A 123 -16.86 -3.72 1.39
CA THR A 123 -17.87 -4.64 1.93
C THR A 123 -17.26 -5.89 2.54
N GLN A 124 -16.17 -6.40 1.97
CA GLN A 124 -15.56 -7.67 2.34
C GLN A 124 -14.54 -7.50 3.47
N PHE A 125 -13.64 -6.52 3.36
CA PHE A 125 -12.62 -6.25 4.38
C PHE A 125 -13.13 -5.33 5.50
N SER A 126 -14.27 -4.67 5.30
CA SER A 126 -15.07 -4.01 6.34
C SER A 126 -14.24 -3.10 7.25
N THR A 127 -14.15 -3.40 8.55
CA THR A 127 -13.45 -2.59 9.55
C THR A 127 -11.95 -2.42 9.31
N ILE A 128 -11.30 -3.31 8.55
CA ILE A 128 -9.88 -3.18 8.19
C ILE A 128 -9.63 -2.66 6.77
N ALA A 129 -10.66 -2.52 5.93
CA ALA A 129 -10.52 -2.20 4.51
C ALA A 129 -9.68 -0.94 4.24
N SER A 130 -9.94 0.16 4.97
CA SER A 130 -9.15 1.38 4.83
C SER A 130 -7.70 1.14 5.28
N THR A 131 -7.45 0.78 6.54
CA THR A 131 -6.09 0.66 7.09
C THR A 131 -5.22 -0.34 6.31
N TYR A 132 -5.79 -1.45 5.85
CA TYR A 132 -5.08 -2.46 5.06
C TYR A 132 -4.64 -1.92 3.69
N GLU A 133 -5.48 -1.14 3.00
CA GLU A 133 -5.10 -0.54 1.71
C GLU A 133 -4.07 0.58 1.88
N GLU A 134 -4.18 1.40 2.94
CA GLU A 134 -3.13 2.39 3.28
C GLU A 134 -1.80 1.69 3.59
N CYS A 135 -1.84 0.58 4.35
CA CYS A 135 -0.65 -0.23 4.65
C CYS A 135 -0.02 -0.83 3.39
N ARG A 136 -0.84 -1.30 2.45
CA ARG A 136 -0.37 -1.78 1.14
C ARG A 136 0.26 -0.64 0.32
N ALA A 137 -0.33 0.55 0.33
CA ALA A 137 0.19 1.72 -0.37
C ALA A 137 1.51 2.26 0.24
N GLU A 138 1.59 2.35 1.56
CA GLU A 138 2.81 2.74 2.28
C GLU A 138 3.93 1.71 2.12
N CYS A 139 3.60 0.40 2.11
CA CYS A 139 4.55 -0.66 1.75
C CYS A 139 5.08 -0.50 0.32
N VAL A 140 4.21 -0.20 -0.68
CA VAL A 140 4.64 0.12 -2.05
C VAL A 140 5.59 1.32 -2.06
N SER A 141 5.26 2.38 -1.33
CA SER A 141 6.04 3.62 -1.21
C SER A 141 7.47 3.34 -0.72
N ILE A 142 7.63 2.72 0.45
CA ILE A 142 8.96 2.45 1.01
C ILE A 142 9.73 1.38 0.22
N TYR A 143 9.06 0.38 -0.34
CA TYR A 143 9.69 -0.67 -1.14
C TYR A 143 10.27 -0.11 -2.45
N LEU A 144 9.47 0.68 -3.19
CA LEU A 144 9.92 1.32 -4.43
C LEU A 144 10.87 2.50 -4.20
N SER A 145 10.88 3.16 -3.03
CA SER A 145 11.86 4.22 -2.72
C SER A 145 13.31 3.73 -2.59
N THR A 146 13.58 2.44 -2.87
CA THR A 146 14.92 1.86 -2.97
C THR A 146 15.43 1.77 -4.41
N ASP A 147 14.58 2.05 -5.41
CA ASP A 147 15.00 2.13 -6.81
C ASP A 147 15.65 3.49 -7.11
N ARG A 148 16.88 3.48 -7.61
CA ARG A 148 17.67 4.70 -7.88
C ARG A 148 17.19 5.47 -9.11
N ASN A 149 16.39 4.86 -9.99
CA ASN A 149 15.79 5.53 -11.13
C ASN A 149 14.57 6.36 -10.68
N ILE A 150 13.76 5.84 -9.75
CA ILE A 150 12.72 6.63 -9.06
C ILE A 150 13.35 7.82 -8.33
N LEU A 151 14.42 7.60 -7.54
CA LEU A 151 15.12 8.70 -6.87
C LEU A 151 15.69 9.74 -7.85
N ARG A 152 16.21 9.31 -9.01
CA ARG A 152 16.66 10.20 -10.10
C ARG A 152 15.51 11.00 -10.73
N ILE A 153 14.31 10.44 -10.91
CA ILE A 153 13.12 11.19 -11.35
C ILE A 153 12.78 12.29 -10.33
N PHE A 154 12.95 12.00 -9.03
CA PHE A 154 12.86 13.01 -7.98
C PHE A 154 14.06 13.96 -7.87
N GLY A 155 15.11 13.76 -8.69
CA GLY A 155 16.26 14.64 -8.84
C GLY A 155 17.41 14.36 -7.87
N TYR A 156 17.47 13.17 -7.28
CA TYR A 156 18.48 12.79 -6.29
C TYR A 156 19.37 11.66 -6.82
N GLU A 157 20.68 11.80 -6.64
CA GLU A 157 21.68 10.80 -7.02
C GLU A 157 22.81 10.70 -5.98
N GLY A 158 23.62 9.64 -6.05
CA GLY A 158 24.76 9.43 -5.15
C GLY A 158 24.36 9.38 -3.67
N ALA A 159 25.22 9.92 -2.81
CA ALA A 159 25.01 9.86 -1.35
C ALA A 159 23.70 10.52 -0.87
N GLU A 160 23.22 11.56 -1.56
CA GLU A 160 21.96 12.23 -1.22
C GLU A 160 20.76 11.30 -1.44
N ALA A 161 20.76 10.51 -2.52
CA ALA A 161 19.74 9.50 -2.77
C ALA A 161 19.74 8.40 -1.70
N GLU A 162 20.92 7.95 -1.27
CA GLU A 162 21.07 6.95 -0.20
C GLU A 162 20.62 7.48 1.17
N ASP A 163 20.87 8.76 1.47
CA ASP A 163 20.37 9.44 2.66
C ASP A 163 18.84 9.60 2.63
N ILE A 164 18.26 9.99 1.49
CA ILE A 164 16.81 10.13 1.34
C ILE A 164 16.10 8.78 1.46
N MET A 165 16.64 7.72 0.86
CA MET A 165 16.16 6.34 1.03
C MET A 165 16.17 5.94 2.51
N TYR A 166 17.29 6.15 3.21
CA TYR A 166 17.40 5.83 4.65
C TYR A 166 16.43 6.66 5.51
N VAL A 167 16.31 7.96 5.26
CA VAL A 167 15.42 8.86 6.01
C VAL A 167 13.95 8.52 5.76
N ASN A 168 13.55 8.08 4.56
CA ASN A 168 12.19 7.61 4.29
C ASN A 168 11.83 6.41 5.18
N TRP A 169 12.68 5.39 5.19
CA TRP A 169 12.50 4.18 6.01
C TRP A 169 12.54 4.47 7.52
N LEU A 170 13.48 5.31 7.97
CA LEU A 170 13.54 5.75 9.38
C LEU A 170 12.29 6.56 9.79
N SER A 171 11.74 7.37 8.87
CA SER A 171 10.53 8.14 9.12
C SER A 171 9.29 7.26 9.24
N MET A 172 9.18 6.21 8.42
CA MET A 172 8.14 5.19 8.54
C MET A 172 8.20 4.46 9.90
N LEU A 173 9.38 3.99 10.31
CA LEU A 173 9.58 3.35 11.62
C LEU A 173 9.21 4.30 12.78
N ARG A 174 9.60 5.58 12.69
CA ARG A 174 9.23 6.61 13.67
C ARG A 174 7.72 6.91 13.68
N ALA A 175 7.07 6.94 12.52
CA ALA A 175 5.63 7.14 12.39
C ALA A 175 4.85 5.99 13.03
N GLY A 176 5.32 4.74 12.86
CA GLY A 176 4.76 3.57 13.52
C GLY A 176 4.89 3.59 15.05
N LEU A 177 5.90 4.27 15.60
CA LEU A 177 6.01 4.44 17.06
C LEU A 177 5.04 5.52 17.56
N ILE A 178 4.98 6.66 16.87
CA ILE A 178 4.03 7.76 17.18
C ILE A 178 2.58 7.30 17.04
N ALA A 179 2.31 6.35 16.15
CA ALA A 179 0.99 5.76 15.96
C ALA A 179 0.31 5.27 17.24
N LEU A 180 1.07 4.84 18.26
CA LEU A 180 0.52 4.41 19.55
C LEU A 180 -0.36 5.48 20.23
N GLU A 181 -0.15 6.77 19.96
CA GLU A 181 -1.06 7.85 20.40
C GLU A 181 -2.51 7.62 19.90
N PHE A 182 -2.67 7.06 18.70
CA PHE A 182 -3.94 6.82 18.01
C PHE A 182 -4.58 5.46 18.34
N TYR A 183 -3.94 4.66 19.18
CA TYR A 183 -4.52 3.44 19.75
C TYR A 183 -5.26 3.74 21.07
N THR A 184 -6.33 3.01 21.37
CA THR A 184 -7.10 3.11 22.63
C THR A 184 -7.00 1.78 23.38
N PRO A 185 -6.13 1.66 24.40
CA PRO A 185 -5.88 0.40 25.10
C PRO A 185 -7.13 -0.26 25.70
N GLU A 186 -8.07 0.55 26.19
CA GLU A 186 -9.27 0.12 26.92
C GLU A 186 -10.28 -0.58 26.00
N THR A 187 -10.34 -0.15 24.74
CA THR A 187 -11.24 -0.72 23.72
C THR A 187 -10.53 -1.61 22.72
N LYS A 188 -9.18 -1.62 22.74
CA LYS A 188 -8.29 -2.27 21.76
C LYS A 188 -8.56 -1.84 20.32
N LYS A 189 -8.85 -0.55 20.11
CA LYS A 189 -9.19 0.02 18.80
C LYS A 189 -8.19 1.09 18.37
N TRP A 190 -7.90 1.09 17.08
CA TRP A 190 -7.23 2.17 16.38
C TRP A 190 -8.24 3.27 16.01
N ARG A 191 -7.82 4.53 16.11
CA ARG A 191 -8.65 5.70 15.81
C ARG A 191 -8.30 6.38 14.48
N GLN A 192 -7.23 5.96 13.81
CA GLN A 192 -6.76 6.52 12.53
C GLN A 192 -6.10 5.39 11.71
N ALA A 193 -6.53 5.23 10.45
CA ALA A 193 -6.21 4.08 9.60
C ALA A 193 -4.76 4.05 9.07
N HIS A 194 -4.20 5.21 8.72
CA HIS A 194 -2.80 5.35 8.29
C HIS A 194 -1.85 5.12 9.48
N MET A 195 -2.18 5.61 10.68
CA MET A 195 -1.35 5.40 11.86
C MET A 195 -1.32 3.91 12.24
N GLN A 196 -2.46 3.22 12.17
CA GLN A 196 -2.49 1.75 12.29
C GLN A 196 -1.62 1.08 11.20
N ALA A 197 -1.66 1.54 9.96
CA ALA A 197 -0.83 1.02 8.88
C ALA A 197 0.68 1.19 9.16
N CYS A 198 1.12 2.36 9.59
CA CYS A 198 2.51 2.61 9.98
C CYS A 198 2.94 1.76 11.19
N TYR A 199 2.04 1.52 12.15
CA TYR A 199 2.29 0.61 13.26
C TYR A 199 2.45 -0.84 12.79
N VAL A 200 1.57 -1.32 11.89
CA VAL A 200 1.68 -2.66 11.29
C VAL A 200 3.00 -2.82 10.54
N ILE A 201 3.45 -1.80 9.78
CA ILE A 201 4.75 -1.81 9.08
C ILE A 201 5.92 -1.88 10.07
N LEU A 202 5.88 -1.07 11.13
CA LEU A 202 6.87 -1.14 12.23
C LEU A 202 6.93 -2.54 12.85
N ARG A 203 5.76 -3.17 13.05
CA ARG A 203 5.62 -4.47 13.70
C ARG A 203 6.04 -5.63 12.82
N VAL A 204 5.79 -5.56 11.51
CA VAL A 204 6.32 -6.49 10.50
C VAL A 204 7.85 -6.49 10.50
N LEU A 205 8.47 -5.31 10.58
CA LEU A 205 9.94 -5.19 10.67
C LEU A 205 10.50 -5.53 12.07
N MET A 206 9.66 -5.52 13.11
CA MET A 206 10.02 -5.92 14.47
C MET A 206 10.01 -7.45 14.63
N ASP A 207 9.16 -8.14 13.87
CA ASP A 207 8.94 -9.59 13.89
C ASP A 207 9.85 -10.35 12.91
N SER A 208 10.85 -9.68 12.32
CA SER A 208 11.81 -10.28 11.38
C SER A 208 12.93 -11.05 12.10
N ASP A 209 13.28 -12.24 11.61
CA ASP A 209 14.32 -13.13 12.18
C ASP A 209 15.69 -12.47 12.39
N THR A 210 16.02 -11.45 11.59
CA THR A 210 17.27 -10.68 11.68
C THR A 210 16.94 -9.22 12.00
N PRO A 211 17.14 -8.75 13.26
CA PRO A 211 16.76 -7.40 13.67
C PRO A 211 17.42 -6.29 12.83
N VAL A 212 16.57 -5.49 12.16
CA VAL A 212 16.99 -4.36 11.32
C VAL A 212 16.97 -3.02 12.07
N PHE A 213 16.19 -2.92 13.14
CA PHE A 213 16.17 -1.75 14.03
C PHE A 213 16.03 -2.19 15.50
N ASN A 214 16.24 -1.25 16.43
CA ASN A 214 15.84 -1.39 17.83
C ASN A 214 15.09 -0.14 18.32
N ILE A 215 14.37 -0.28 19.44
CA ILE A 215 13.84 0.84 20.22
C ILE A 215 14.36 0.68 21.65
N GLU A 216 15.11 1.66 22.11
CA GLU A 216 15.75 1.72 23.42
C GLU A 216 14.98 2.69 24.33
N SER A 217 14.60 2.24 25.52
CA SER A 217 14.12 3.15 26.58
C SER A 217 15.30 3.97 27.12
N VAL A 218 15.16 5.29 27.08
CA VAL A 218 16.19 6.24 27.52
C VAL A 218 15.59 7.29 28.46
N THR A 219 16.43 8.15 29.03
CA THR A 219 15.99 9.33 29.78
C THR A 219 16.26 10.57 28.94
N GLY A 220 15.23 11.38 28.72
CA GLY A 220 15.33 12.66 28.02
C GLY A 220 16.21 13.67 28.77
N SER A 221 16.63 14.73 28.09
CA SER A 221 17.46 15.79 28.68
C SER A 221 16.74 16.62 29.76
N ASP A 222 15.43 16.46 29.90
CA ASP A 222 14.59 17.02 30.97
C ASP A 222 14.37 16.07 32.16
N GLY A 223 14.99 14.88 32.14
CA GLY A 223 14.91 13.87 33.19
C GLY A 223 13.70 12.92 33.11
N LYS A 224 12.86 13.01 32.06
CA LYS A 224 11.68 12.14 31.88
C LYS A 224 12.01 10.86 31.09
N PRO A 225 11.17 9.81 31.16
CA PRO A 225 11.27 8.66 30.25
C PRO A 225 11.05 9.07 28.78
N ASP A 226 11.88 8.55 27.89
CA ASP A 226 11.89 8.83 26.45
C ASP A 226 12.29 7.57 25.65
N LEU A 227 12.15 7.58 24.33
CA LEU A 227 12.42 6.43 23.45
C LEU A 227 13.35 6.79 22.29
N LEU A 228 14.44 6.04 22.12
CA LEU A 228 15.38 6.18 21.01
C LEU A 228 15.24 5.02 20.03
N ILE A 229 14.98 5.33 18.76
CA ILE A 229 14.97 4.34 17.68
C ILE A 229 16.32 4.34 16.93
N ARG A 230 16.89 3.16 16.67
CA ARG A 230 18.08 3.00 15.84
C ARG A 230 17.80 2.05 14.68
N PHE A 231 18.00 2.52 13.45
CA PHE A 231 17.84 1.72 12.23
C PHE A 231 19.20 1.43 11.60
N ASP A 232 19.47 0.16 11.29
CA ASP A 232 20.72 -0.28 10.67
C ASP A 232 20.65 -0.11 9.15
N ARG A 233 21.23 0.99 8.64
CA ARG A 233 21.24 1.30 7.19
C ARG A 233 21.74 0.14 6.33
N ASN A 234 22.70 -0.65 6.82
CA ASN A 234 23.29 -1.77 6.08
C ASN A 234 22.30 -2.94 5.85
N LYS A 235 21.21 -2.97 6.63
CA LYS A 235 20.13 -3.97 6.55
C LYS A 235 18.90 -3.49 5.79
N LEU A 236 18.85 -2.22 5.37
CA LEU A 236 17.69 -1.64 4.66
C LEU A 236 17.35 -2.46 3.42
N GLU A 237 18.30 -2.65 2.51
CA GLU A 237 18.05 -3.36 1.26
C GLU A 237 18.20 -4.88 1.37
N THR A 238 19.06 -5.35 2.27
CA THR A 238 19.45 -6.76 2.39
C THR A 238 18.50 -7.58 3.27
N ILE A 239 17.77 -6.94 4.18
CA ILE A 239 16.84 -7.59 5.12
C ILE A 239 15.47 -6.89 5.11
N ALA A 240 15.42 -5.58 5.36
CA ALA A 240 14.16 -4.87 5.58
C ALA A 240 13.28 -4.79 4.32
N LYS A 241 13.89 -4.53 3.15
CA LYS A 241 13.21 -4.56 1.84
C LYS A 241 12.65 -5.95 1.51
N PRO A 242 13.41 -7.07 1.62
CA PRO A 242 12.84 -8.42 1.52
C PRO A 242 11.65 -8.69 2.44
N VAL A 243 11.73 -8.32 3.72
CA VAL A 243 10.64 -8.52 4.70
C VAL A 243 9.37 -7.74 4.32
N ILE A 244 9.51 -6.46 3.94
CA ILE A 244 8.37 -5.67 3.42
C ILE A 244 7.86 -6.26 2.10
N GLY A 245 8.74 -6.76 1.22
CA GLY A 245 8.36 -7.41 -0.03
C GLY A 245 7.48 -8.64 0.17
N GLU A 246 7.87 -9.53 1.09
CA GLU A 246 7.10 -10.73 1.43
C GLU A 246 5.74 -10.39 2.05
N PHE A 247 5.71 -9.39 2.95
CA PHE A 247 4.48 -8.90 3.55
C PHE A 247 3.56 -8.24 2.52
N LEU A 248 4.10 -7.37 1.67
CA LEU A 248 3.37 -6.68 0.60
C LEU A 248 2.79 -7.65 -0.44
N ASN A 249 3.52 -8.70 -0.80
CA ASN A 249 3.01 -9.77 -1.65
C ASN A 249 1.78 -10.44 -1.03
N LYS A 250 1.83 -10.77 0.27
CA LYS A 250 0.67 -11.33 1.01
C LYS A 250 -0.50 -10.34 1.06
N LEU A 251 -0.25 -9.04 1.25
CA LEU A 251 -1.30 -8.01 1.20
C LEU A 251 -1.99 -7.94 -0.16
N GLN A 252 -1.24 -7.95 -1.27
CA GLN A 252 -1.81 -7.93 -2.61
C GLN A 252 -2.62 -9.20 -2.89
N ILE A 253 -2.08 -10.38 -2.57
CA ILE A 253 -2.71 -11.65 -2.93
C ILE A 253 -4.03 -11.86 -2.19
N TYR A 254 -4.06 -11.71 -0.86
CA TYR A 254 -5.30 -11.87 -0.09
C TYR A 254 -6.36 -10.83 -0.49
N LYS A 255 -5.95 -9.61 -0.86
CA LYS A 255 -6.84 -8.61 -1.46
C LYS A 255 -7.41 -9.09 -2.79
N SER A 256 -6.59 -9.50 -3.74
CA SER A 256 -7.03 -9.89 -5.09
C SER A 256 -7.86 -11.17 -5.10
N THR A 257 -7.59 -12.14 -4.22
CA THR A 257 -8.39 -13.36 -4.08
C THR A 257 -9.57 -13.23 -3.13
N ALA A 258 -9.87 -12.04 -2.61
CA ALA A 258 -10.88 -11.81 -1.57
C ALA A 258 -10.75 -12.77 -0.35
N ASP A 259 -9.52 -13.18 0.01
CA ASP A 259 -9.29 -14.03 1.18
C ASP A 259 -9.28 -13.18 2.45
N ILE A 260 -10.48 -12.82 2.88
CA ILE A 260 -10.75 -12.00 4.06
C ILE A 260 -10.25 -12.70 5.33
N SER A 261 -10.34 -14.03 5.39
CA SER A 261 -9.92 -14.80 6.56
C SER A 261 -8.40 -14.73 6.76
N SER A 262 -7.62 -15.04 5.72
CA SER A 262 -6.16 -14.93 5.78
C SER A 262 -5.70 -13.48 5.85
N GLY A 263 -6.40 -12.56 5.18
CA GLY A 263 -6.16 -11.12 5.25
C GLY A 263 -6.34 -10.55 6.66
N GLN A 264 -7.47 -10.85 7.31
CA GLN A 264 -7.71 -10.46 8.71
C GLN A 264 -6.75 -11.14 9.69
N LEU A 265 -6.43 -12.42 9.49
CA LEU A 265 -5.48 -13.14 10.35
C LEU A 265 -4.07 -12.58 10.25
N LEU A 266 -3.59 -12.25 9.03
CA LEU A 266 -2.32 -11.59 8.81
C LEU A 266 -2.30 -10.19 9.43
N TYR A 267 -3.32 -9.37 9.15
CA TYR A 267 -3.30 -7.95 9.50
C TYR A 267 -3.49 -7.72 11.00
N ASN A 268 -4.34 -8.49 11.66
CA ASN A 268 -4.57 -8.37 13.11
C ASN A 268 -3.50 -9.08 13.97
N LYS A 269 -2.48 -9.70 13.37
CA LYS A 269 -1.30 -10.24 14.08
C LYS A 269 -0.39 -9.13 14.62
N TYR A 270 -0.28 -8.03 13.87
CA TYR A 270 0.78 -7.03 14.02
C TYR A 270 0.36 -5.85 14.92
#